data_AF-A0A919U5U4-F1
#
_entry.id   AF-A0A919U5U4-F1
#
_cell.length_a   1.000
_cell.length_b   1.000
_cell.length_c   1.000
_cell.angle_alpha   90.00
_cell.angle_beta   90.00
_cell.angle_gamma   90.00
#
_symmetry.space_group_name_H-M   'P 1'
#
loop_
_entity.id
_entity.type
_entity.pdbx_description
1 polymer ?
#
loop_
_entity_poly.entity_id
_entity_poly.type
_entity_poly.pdbx_seq_one_letter_code
_entity_poly.pdbx_strand_id
1 'polypeptide(L)'
;MERVLGPGEVERGLAELRPRDTGFWTVDVAEPGAAWAVVQELPLERLVLAGVAAGPGLLDLVRAALGYDPGAQEFLTYLRGGFPPAGDVPPVPERLIDAGRGLALGAPGEPVAHGLFPSTVTKLSRLALARQRLYPPDTVLEAARRAYRGPYDAHEALACALVHPDVDTDALVWQHTRRGRGWRSRRKTNRVLAWARRHGYLAEPLVCGCRHERLEAPGARWEAARLAANWTRILPLLDEVAVDPARWLAVYRCSRCERLWARDTVSSGHADLTYGYPIATDDPAGWLAAARPNNLR
;
A
#
# COMPACT_ATOMS: atom_id res chain seq x y z
N MET A 1 2.29 -11.89 -15.47
CA MET A 1 2.29 -12.76 -16.65
C MET A 1 1.22 -12.25 -17.59
N GLU A 2 1.50 -12.18 -18.88
CA GLU A 2 0.53 -11.73 -19.86
C GLU A 2 -0.25 -12.92 -20.43
N ARG A 3 -1.56 -12.79 -20.57
CA ARG A 3 -2.45 -13.77 -21.17
C ARG A 3 -3.31 -13.06 -22.22
N VAL A 4 -3.14 -13.44 -23.48
CA VAL A 4 -3.98 -12.93 -24.58
C VAL A 4 -5.05 -13.98 -24.89
N LEU A 5 -6.32 -13.61 -24.78
CA LEU A 5 -7.47 -14.48 -25.05
C LEU A 5 -7.83 -14.44 -26.54
N GLY A 6 -7.96 -15.60 -27.16
CA GLY A 6 -8.54 -15.72 -28.51
C GLY A 6 -10.08 -15.56 -28.50
N PRO A 7 -10.73 -15.35 -29.66
CA PRO A 7 -12.17 -15.12 -29.76
C PRO A 7 -13.04 -16.17 -29.04
N GLY A 8 -12.70 -17.45 -29.16
CA GLY A 8 -13.43 -18.54 -28.49
C GLY A 8 -13.13 -18.72 -27.00
N GLU A 9 -12.22 -17.91 -26.44
CA GLU A 9 -11.78 -18.00 -25.05
C GLU A 9 -12.23 -16.82 -24.19
N VAL A 10 -12.68 -15.72 -24.80
CA VAL A 10 -13.01 -14.47 -24.10
C VAL A 10 -14.06 -14.70 -23.02
N GLU A 11 -15.19 -15.31 -23.37
CA GLU A 11 -16.31 -15.54 -22.45
C GLU A 11 -15.89 -16.35 -21.22
N ARG A 12 -15.33 -17.55 -21.45
CA ARG A 12 -14.84 -18.41 -20.37
C ARG A 12 -13.73 -17.74 -19.57
N GLY A 13 -12.77 -17.11 -20.25
CA GLY A 13 -11.61 -16.47 -19.62
C GLY A 13 -11.99 -15.32 -18.69
N LEU A 14 -12.96 -14.50 -19.08
CA LEU A 14 -13.47 -13.39 -18.26
C LEU A 14 -14.41 -13.89 -17.14
N ALA A 15 -15.24 -14.90 -17.40
CA ALA A 15 -16.14 -15.49 -16.40
C ALA A 15 -15.38 -16.18 -15.25
N GLU A 16 -14.26 -16.84 -15.56
CA GLU A 16 -13.44 -17.58 -14.58
C GLU A 16 -12.47 -16.68 -13.80
N LEU A 17 -12.31 -15.42 -14.19
CA LEU A 17 -11.39 -14.49 -13.55
C LEU A 17 -11.75 -14.31 -12.07
N ARG A 18 -10.78 -14.39 -11.16
CA ARG A 18 -11.02 -14.17 -9.71
C ARG A 18 -10.23 -12.97 -9.21
N PRO A 19 -10.65 -12.34 -8.09
CA PRO A 19 -9.91 -11.25 -7.45
C PRO A 19 -8.43 -11.55 -7.18
N ARG A 20 -8.05 -12.81 -6.96
CA ARG A 20 -6.63 -13.18 -6.78
C ARG A 20 -5.82 -13.12 -8.06
N ASP A 21 -6.45 -13.34 -9.21
CA ASP A 21 -5.78 -13.48 -10.49
C ASP A 21 -5.23 -12.13 -10.98
N THR A 22 -5.84 -11.00 -10.56
CA THR A 22 -5.40 -9.64 -10.90
C THR A 22 -4.03 -9.26 -10.37
N GLY A 23 -3.52 -9.98 -9.37
CA GLY A 23 -2.16 -9.78 -8.85
C GLY A 23 -1.07 -10.51 -9.63
N PHE A 24 -1.45 -11.40 -10.55
CA PHE A 24 -0.52 -12.28 -11.27
C PHE A 24 -0.62 -12.14 -12.78
N TRP A 25 -1.81 -11.83 -13.29
CA TRP A 25 -2.12 -11.84 -14.71
C TRP A 25 -2.53 -10.45 -15.20
N THR A 26 -1.95 -10.07 -16.34
CA THR A 26 -2.52 -9.06 -17.22
C THR A 26 -3.23 -9.82 -18.34
N VAL A 27 -4.51 -9.55 -18.55
CA VAL A 27 -5.35 -10.23 -19.55
C VAL A 27 -5.66 -9.25 -20.67
N ASP A 28 -5.35 -9.61 -21.91
CA ASP A 28 -5.76 -8.86 -23.09
C ASP A 28 -6.51 -9.76 -24.08
N VAL A 29 -7.03 -9.18 -25.16
CA VAL A 29 -7.81 -9.87 -26.19
C VAL A 29 -7.12 -9.73 -27.55
N ALA A 30 -7.05 -10.82 -28.31
CA ALA A 30 -6.45 -10.80 -29.64
C ALA A 30 -7.30 -9.99 -30.65
N GLU A 31 -8.61 -10.04 -30.50
CA GLU A 31 -9.58 -9.42 -31.42
C GLU A 31 -10.62 -8.59 -30.64
N PRO A 32 -10.39 -7.27 -30.46
CA PRO A 32 -11.29 -6.43 -29.66
C PRO A 32 -12.74 -6.42 -30.16
N GLY A 33 -12.95 -6.47 -31.48
CA GLY A 33 -14.28 -6.49 -32.08
C GLY A 33 -15.10 -7.74 -31.70
N ALA A 34 -14.47 -8.91 -31.66
CA ALA A 34 -15.12 -10.14 -31.23
C ALA A 34 -15.38 -10.16 -29.72
N ALA A 35 -14.47 -9.60 -28.93
CA ALA A 35 -14.58 -9.51 -27.49
C ALA A 35 -15.68 -8.54 -27.01
N TRP A 36 -15.99 -7.50 -27.79
CA TRP A 36 -16.95 -6.46 -27.41
C TRP A 36 -18.32 -7.01 -27.00
N ALA A 37 -18.88 -7.92 -27.79
CA ALA A 37 -20.20 -8.52 -27.49
C ALA A 37 -20.21 -9.23 -26.14
N VAL A 38 -19.12 -9.95 -25.80
CA VAL A 38 -18.99 -10.61 -24.50
C VAL A 38 -18.88 -9.59 -23.37
N VAL A 39 -18.04 -8.56 -23.56
CA VAL A 39 -17.81 -7.52 -22.54
C VAL A 39 -19.09 -6.76 -22.20
N GLN A 40 -19.96 -6.49 -23.17
CA GLN A 40 -21.24 -5.80 -22.94
C GLN A 40 -22.22 -6.60 -22.08
N GLU A 41 -22.17 -7.92 -22.16
CA GLU A 41 -23.08 -8.83 -21.44
C GLU A 41 -22.52 -9.26 -20.07
N LEU A 42 -21.30 -8.85 -19.71
CA LEU A 42 -20.71 -9.20 -18.42
C LEU A 42 -21.49 -8.56 -17.26
N PRO A 43 -21.77 -9.32 -16.19
CA PRO A 43 -22.21 -8.73 -14.93
C PRO A 43 -21.22 -7.66 -14.47
N LEU A 44 -21.71 -6.58 -13.88
CA LEU A 44 -20.92 -5.40 -13.55
C LEU A 44 -19.69 -5.70 -12.66
N GLU A 45 -19.83 -6.63 -11.72
CA GLU A 45 -18.70 -7.13 -10.91
C GLU A 45 -17.59 -7.74 -11.78
N ARG A 46 -17.97 -8.57 -12.76
CA ARG A 46 -17.04 -9.20 -13.70
C ARG A 46 -16.41 -8.18 -14.65
N LEU A 47 -17.19 -7.20 -15.08
CA LEU A 47 -16.70 -6.10 -15.91
C LEU A 47 -15.64 -5.28 -15.17
N VAL A 48 -15.88 -4.92 -13.90
CA VAL A 48 -14.89 -4.23 -13.07
C VAL A 48 -13.65 -5.09 -12.87
N LEU A 49 -13.81 -6.38 -12.52
CA LEU A 49 -12.70 -7.30 -12.32
C LEU A 49 -11.83 -7.46 -13.58
N ALA A 50 -12.48 -7.59 -14.75
CA ALA A 50 -11.80 -7.62 -16.04
C ALA A 50 -11.00 -6.34 -16.27
N GLY A 51 -11.59 -5.16 -15.99
CA GLY A 51 -10.89 -3.88 -16.07
C GLY A 51 -9.66 -3.77 -15.18
N VAL A 52 -9.68 -4.41 -14.00
CA VAL A 52 -8.50 -4.46 -13.10
C VAL A 52 -7.39 -5.34 -13.67
N ALA A 53 -7.72 -6.47 -14.29
CA ALA A 53 -6.73 -7.36 -14.92
C ALA A 53 -6.31 -6.90 -16.33
N ALA A 54 -7.00 -5.94 -16.93
CA ALA A 54 -6.92 -5.69 -18.37
C ALA A 54 -5.56 -5.15 -18.86
N GLY A 55 -5.07 -5.75 -19.95
CA GLY A 55 -4.12 -5.12 -20.88
C GLY A 55 -4.78 -3.99 -21.67
N PRO A 56 -4.03 -3.28 -22.54
CA PRO A 56 -4.53 -2.10 -23.26
C PRO A 56 -5.82 -2.33 -24.06
N GLY A 57 -5.92 -3.42 -24.82
CA GLY A 57 -7.07 -3.68 -25.70
C GLY A 57 -8.35 -3.95 -24.90
N LEU A 58 -8.28 -4.88 -23.95
CA LEU A 58 -9.40 -5.18 -23.07
C LEU A 58 -9.79 -3.97 -22.19
N LEU A 59 -8.84 -3.14 -21.78
CA LEU A 59 -9.13 -1.98 -20.94
C LEU A 59 -9.98 -0.95 -21.67
N ASP A 60 -9.71 -0.71 -22.96
CA ASP A 60 -10.53 0.21 -23.75
C ASP A 60 -11.97 -0.31 -23.91
N LEU A 61 -12.14 -1.62 -24.18
CA LEU A 61 -13.47 -2.24 -24.21
C LEU A 61 -14.21 -2.10 -22.88
N VAL A 62 -13.54 -2.36 -21.74
CA VAL A 62 -14.17 -2.20 -20.42
C VAL A 62 -14.56 -0.75 -20.17
N ARG A 63 -13.71 0.22 -20.54
CA ARG A 63 -14.03 1.66 -20.40
C ARG A 63 -15.22 2.05 -21.27
N ALA A 64 -15.28 1.58 -22.52
CA ALA A 64 -16.40 1.80 -23.41
C ALA A 64 -17.70 1.20 -22.85
N ALA A 65 -17.67 -0.02 -22.31
CA ALA A 65 -18.83 -0.68 -21.70
C ALA A 65 -19.31 0.06 -20.43
N LEU A 66 -18.40 0.70 -19.69
CA LEU A 66 -18.73 1.59 -18.58
C LEU A 66 -19.16 2.99 -19.03
N GLY A 67 -19.22 3.26 -20.34
CA GLY A 67 -19.63 4.54 -20.91
C GLY A 67 -18.60 5.66 -20.73
N TYR A 68 -17.32 5.31 -20.53
CA TYR A 68 -16.22 6.25 -20.25
C TYR A 68 -16.46 7.17 -19.04
N ASP A 69 -17.38 6.83 -18.14
CA ASP A 69 -17.68 7.55 -16.90
C ASP A 69 -16.41 7.82 -16.07
N PRO A 70 -16.08 9.09 -15.78
CA PRO A 70 -14.85 9.45 -15.08
C PRO A 70 -14.72 8.79 -13.71
N GLY A 71 -15.81 8.69 -12.94
CA GLY A 71 -15.81 8.06 -11.62
C GLY A 71 -15.49 6.56 -11.69
N ALA A 72 -16.05 5.85 -12.66
CA ALA A 72 -15.70 4.45 -12.91
C ALA A 72 -14.24 4.28 -13.34
N GLN A 73 -13.71 5.18 -14.17
CA GLN A 73 -12.30 5.14 -14.59
C GLN A 73 -11.35 5.40 -13.42
N GLU A 74 -11.67 6.35 -12.55
CA GLU A 74 -10.90 6.63 -11.34
C GLU A 74 -10.91 5.43 -10.40
N PHE A 75 -12.08 4.84 -10.15
CA PHE A 75 -12.21 3.65 -9.32
C PHE A 75 -11.45 2.44 -9.89
N LEU A 76 -11.53 2.19 -11.20
CA LEU A 76 -10.74 1.15 -11.86
C LEU A 76 -9.23 1.38 -11.73
N THR A 77 -8.79 2.62 -11.95
CA THR A 77 -7.38 3.00 -11.83
C THR A 77 -6.88 2.77 -10.40
N TYR A 78 -7.69 3.15 -9.41
CA TYR A 78 -7.42 2.87 -8.01
C TYR A 78 -7.30 1.38 -7.73
N LEU A 79 -8.25 0.55 -8.17
CA LEU A 79 -8.24 -0.90 -7.94
C LEU A 79 -7.06 -1.64 -8.61
N ARG A 80 -6.50 -1.09 -9.69
CA ARG A 80 -5.27 -1.56 -10.36
C ARG A 80 -3.98 -1.22 -9.60
N GLY A 81 -4.08 -0.36 -8.58
CA GLY A 81 -2.94 0.10 -7.80
C GLY A 81 -2.38 -0.91 -6.80
N GLY A 82 -1.40 -0.46 -6.02
CA GLY A 82 -0.81 -1.22 -4.92
C GLY A 82 -1.52 -1.00 -3.58
N PHE A 83 -1.14 -1.79 -2.56
CA PHE A 83 -1.57 -1.57 -1.17
C PHE A 83 -0.36 -1.30 -0.25
N PRO A 84 -0.36 -0.22 0.56
CA PRO A 84 -1.36 0.88 0.57
C PRO A 84 -1.39 1.62 -0.78
N PRO A 85 -2.51 2.28 -1.13
CA PRO A 85 -2.63 2.99 -2.40
C PRO A 85 -1.65 4.15 -2.47
N ALA A 86 -1.28 4.57 -3.68
CA ALA A 86 -0.35 5.69 -3.87
C ALA A 86 -1.03 7.04 -3.59
N GLY A 87 -2.30 7.16 -4.00
CA GLY A 87 -3.13 8.34 -3.86
C GLY A 87 -4.22 8.21 -2.80
N ASP A 88 -5.17 9.15 -2.88
CA ASP A 88 -6.43 9.15 -2.14
C ASP A 88 -7.30 7.93 -2.48
N VAL A 89 -8.27 7.68 -1.61
CA VAL A 89 -9.31 6.68 -1.84
C VAL A 89 -10.47 7.37 -2.58
N PRO A 90 -10.71 7.06 -3.86
CA PRO A 90 -11.79 7.69 -4.60
C PRO A 90 -13.16 7.20 -4.10
N PRO A 91 -14.23 7.98 -4.29
CA PRO A 91 -15.58 7.49 -4.09
C PRO A 91 -15.87 6.34 -5.08
N VAL A 92 -16.56 5.30 -4.62
CA VAL A 92 -17.12 4.25 -5.49
C VAL A 92 -18.40 4.81 -6.11
N PRO A 93 -18.49 4.92 -7.45
CA PRO A 93 -19.72 5.35 -8.12
C PRO A 93 -20.91 4.49 -7.68
N GLU A 94 -22.09 5.08 -7.52
CA GLU A 94 -23.28 4.41 -6.98
C GLU A 94 -23.60 3.10 -7.70
N ARG A 95 -23.59 3.12 -9.03
CA ARG A 95 -23.81 1.92 -9.86
C ARG A 95 -22.77 0.82 -9.64
N LEU A 96 -21.57 1.15 -9.17
CA LEU A 96 -20.47 0.19 -8.93
C LEU A 96 -20.39 -0.29 -7.48
N ILE A 97 -21.27 0.15 -6.58
CA ILE A 97 -21.23 -0.23 -5.16
C ILE A 97 -21.33 -1.75 -4.99
N ASP A 98 -22.29 -2.40 -5.65
CA ASP A 98 -22.49 -3.84 -5.51
C ASP A 98 -21.36 -4.66 -6.14
N ALA A 99 -20.80 -4.18 -7.26
CA ALA A 99 -19.56 -4.72 -7.82
C ALA A 99 -18.41 -4.61 -6.81
N GLY A 100 -18.25 -3.44 -6.17
CA GLY A 100 -17.27 -3.23 -5.10
C GLY A 100 -17.46 -4.19 -3.92
N ARG A 101 -18.71 -4.45 -3.51
CA ARG A 101 -19.04 -5.42 -2.45
C ARG A 101 -18.68 -6.85 -2.85
N GLY A 102 -18.98 -7.26 -4.08
CA GLY A 102 -18.58 -8.55 -4.62
C GLY A 102 -17.07 -8.76 -4.58
N LEU A 103 -16.30 -7.75 -4.98
CA LEU A 103 -14.83 -7.77 -4.96
C LEU A 103 -14.23 -7.73 -3.54
N ALA A 104 -14.94 -7.13 -2.58
CA ALA A 104 -14.50 -7.02 -1.19
C ALA A 104 -14.55 -8.35 -0.44
N LEU A 105 -15.36 -9.32 -0.90
CA LEU A 105 -15.41 -10.69 -0.35
C LEU A 105 -15.47 -10.70 1.20
N GLY A 106 -16.44 -9.97 1.77
CA GLY A 106 -16.62 -9.85 3.22
C GLY A 106 -16.07 -8.56 3.83
N ALA A 107 -16.13 -8.48 5.15
CA ALA A 107 -15.77 -7.30 5.93
C ALA A 107 -14.23 -7.13 6.06
N PRO A 108 -13.74 -5.95 6.46
CA PRO A 108 -12.33 -5.75 6.75
C PRO A 108 -11.78 -6.78 7.75
N GLY A 109 -10.57 -7.31 7.49
CA GLY A 109 -9.93 -8.30 8.35
C GLY A 109 -10.48 -9.74 8.24
N GLU A 110 -11.60 -9.96 7.55
CA GLU A 110 -12.10 -11.31 7.32
C GLU A 110 -11.23 -12.06 6.30
N PRO A 111 -10.96 -13.35 6.52
CA PRO A 111 -10.31 -14.20 5.52
C PRO A 111 -11.18 -14.31 4.27
N VAL A 112 -10.57 -14.68 3.14
CA VAL A 112 -11.26 -14.88 1.87
C VAL A 112 -11.31 -16.36 1.51
N ALA A 113 -12.33 -16.79 0.77
CA ALA A 113 -12.53 -18.19 0.42
C ALA A 113 -11.35 -18.84 -0.33
N HIS A 114 -10.51 -18.03 -0.99
CA HIS A 114 -9.38 -18.51 -1.79
C HIS A 114 -8.01 -18.41 -1.10
N GLY A 115 -7.97 -18.15 0.22
CA GLY A 115 -6.75 -18.21 1.02
C GLY A 115 -6.73 -17.30 2.25
N LEU A 116 -5.64 -17.37 3.02
CA LEU A 116 -5.45 -16.59 4.25
C LEU A 116 -5.32 -15.07 4.00
N PHE A 117 -4.90 -14.65 2.81
CA PHE A 117 -4.60 -13.25 2.50
C PHE A 117 -5.52 -12.73 1.40
N PRO A 118 -6.27 -11.64 1.64
CA PRO A 118 -7.04 -11.00 0.57
C PRO A 118 -6.12 -10.46 -0.51
N SER A 119 -6.55 -10.54 -1.77
CA SER A 119 -5.82 -9.94 -2.90
C SER A 119 -5.82 -8.41 -2.80
N THR A 120 -4.97 -7.74 -3.58
CA THR A 120 -4.87 -6.28 -3.57
C THR A 120 -6.21 -5.63 -3.94
N VAL A 121 -6.87 -6.09 -5.01
CA VAL A 121 -8.19 -5.57 -5.42
C VAL A 121 -9.24 -5.72 -4.31
N THR A 122 -9.22 -6.83 -3.57
CA THR A 122 -10.13 -7.04 -2.43
C THR A 122 -9.83 -6.07 -1.28
N LYS A 123 -8.56 -5.86 -0.94
CA LYS A 123 -8.15 -4.87 0.09
C LYS A 123 -8.58 -3.46 -0.29
N LEU A 124 -8.36 -3.06 -1.54
CA LEU A 124 -8.70 -1.74 -2.05
C LEU A 124 -10.23 -1.54 -2.14
N SER A 125 -10.98 -2.56 -2.54
CA SER A 125 -12.45 -2.52 -2.54
C SER A 125 -13.00 -2.32 -1.13
N ARG A 126 -12.49 -3.07 -0.14
CA ARG A 126 -12.86 -2.88 1.29
C ARG A 126 -12.57 -1.46 1.76
N LEU A 127 -11.42 -0.91 1.37
CA LEU A 127 -11.00 0.43 1.76
C LEU A 127 -11.90 1.53 1.16
N ALA A 128 -12.25 1.43 -0.12
CA ALA A 128 -13.17 2.37 -0.78
C ALA A 128 -14.60 2.32 -0.22
N LEU A 129 -15.09 1.13 0.11
CA LEU A 129 -16.38 0.96 0.77
C LEU A 129 -16.38 1.54 2.20
N ALA A 130 -15.30 1.33 2.96
CA ALA A 130 -15.16 1.90 4.31
C ALA A 130 -15.15 3.43 4.29
N ARG A 131 -14.44 4.04 3.32
CA ARG A 131 -14.38 5.50 3.16
C ARG A 131 -15.75 6.16 2.96
N GLN A 132 -16.70 5.42 2.37
CA GLN A 132 -18.06 5.86 2.10
C GLN A 132 -19.11 5.39 3.11
N ARG A 133 -18.70 4.90 4.30
CA ARG A 133 -19.61 4.39 5.35
C ARG A 133 -20.48 3.21 4.91
N LEU A 134 -20.00 2.43 3.93
CA LEU A 134 -20.72 1.23 3.46
C LEU A 134 -20.45 -0.01 4.32
N TYR A 135 -19.59 0.13 5.34
CA TYR A 135 -19.47 -0.79 6.47
C TYR A 135 -19.92 -0.10 7.76
N PRO A 136 -20.55 -0.81 8.71
CA PRO A 136 -20.81 -0.24 10.02
C PRO A 136 -19.51 0.13 10.76
N PRO A 137 -19.44 1.29 11.44
CA PRO A 137 -18.21 1.75 12.09
C PRO A 137 -17.70 0.77 13.16
N ASP A 138 -18.60 0.19 13.95
CA ASP A 138 -18.24 -0.80 14.99
C ASP A 138 -17.58 -2.05 14.40
N THR A 139 -18.07 -2.52 13.25
CA THR A 139 -17.49 -3.65 12.53
C THR A 139 -16.06 -3.34 12.07
N VAL A 140 -15.85 -2.15 11.50
CA VAL A 140 -14.52 -1.69 11.04
C VAL A 140 -13.56 -1.54 12.22
N LEU A 141 -14.02 -0.92 13.31
CA LEU A 141 -13.23 -0.71 14.52
C LEU A 141 -12.81 -2.04 15.16
N GLU A 142 -13.73 -2.98 15.30
CA GLU A 142 -13.42 -4.28 15.89
C GLU A 142 -12.47 -5.11 15.01
N ALA A 143 -12.67 -5.08 13.69
CA ALA A 143 -11.74 -5.68 12.74
C ALA A 143 -10.32 -5.10 12.90
N ALA A 144 -10.20 -3.77 12.97
CA ALA A 144 -8.91 -3.10 13.17
C ALA A 144 -8.27 -3.47 14.51
N ARG A 145 -9.03 -3.61 15.61
CA ARG A 145 -8.51 -4.06 16.91
C ARG A 145 -7.94 -5.47 16.86
N ARG A 146 -8.57 -6.35 16.06
CA ARG A 146 -8.18 -7.76 15.87
C ARG A 146 -7.09 -7.98 14.83
N ALA A 147 -6.74 -6.95 14.04
CA ALA A 147 -5.89 -7.06 12.86
C ALA A 147 -4.56 -7.82 13.06
N TYR A 148 -3.98 -7.80 14.26
CA TYR A 148 -2.69 -8.44 14.58
C TYR A 148 -2.80 -9.58 15.60
N ARG A 149 -4.02 -10.08 15.82
CA ARG A 149 -4.32 -11.19 16.73
C ARG A 149 -4.55 -12.52 15.98
N GLY A 150 -4.90 -12.45 14.70
CA GLY A 150 -5.27 -13.59 13.88
C GLY A 150 -4.10 -14.33 13.22
N PRO A 151 -4.40 -15.27 12.30
CA PRO A 151 -3.41 -16.05 11.56
C PRO A 151 -2.62 -15.22 10.53
N TYR A 152 -3.08 -14.00 10.23
CA TYR A 152 -2.35 -13.03 9.42
C TYR A 152 -2.52 -11.62 9.99
N ASP A 153 -1.60 -10.73 9.61
CA ASP A 153 -1.68 -9.31 9.94
C ASP A 153 -2.57 -8.59 8.92
N ALA A 154 -3.80 -8.26 9.32
CA ALA A 154 -4.82 -7.62 8.51
C ALA A 154 -4.61 -6.10 8.40
N HIS A 155 -3.54 -5.68 7.73
CA HIS A 155 -3.22 -4.25 7.54
C HIS A 155 -4.34 -3.48 6.85
N GLU A 156 -5.16 -4.13 6.01
CA GLU A 156 -6.32 -3.51 5.38
C GLU A 156 -7.45 -3.18 6.38
N ALA A 157 -7.60 -3.94 7.47
CA ALA A 157 -8.57 -3.59 8.50
C ALA A 157 -8.18 -2.29 9.22
N LEU A 158 -6.89 -2.12 9.53
CA LEU A 158 -6.37 -0.84 10.03
C LEU A 158 -6.56 0.28 9.01
N ALA A 159 -6.26 0.05 7.73
CA ALA A 159 -6.47 1.06 6.68
C ALA A 159 -7.96 1.46 6.56
N CYS A 160 -8.88 0.49 6.62
CA CYS A 160 -10.32 0.75 6.60
C CYS A 160 -10.75 1.63 7.78
N ALA A 161 -10.25 1.37 8.99
CA ALA A 161 -10.54 2.22 10.15
C ALA A 161 -10.01 3.64 9.98
N LEU A 162 -8.81 3.81 9.41
CA LEU A 162 -8.20 5.12 9.17
C LEU A 162 -9.03 5.98 8.20
N VAL A 163 -9.64 5.39 7.18
CA VAL A 163 -10.45 6.15 6.20
C VAL A 163 -11.93 6.25 6.57
N HIS A 164 -12.40 5.49 7.56
CA HIS A 164 -13.81 5.47 7.92
C HIS A 164 -14.16 6.76 8.68
N PRO A 165 -15.08 7.61 8.18
CA PRO A 165 -15.31 8.93 8.75
C PRO A 165 -15.77 8.94 10.22
N ASP A 166 -16.43 7.87 10.65
CA ASP A 166 -17.06 7.78 11.97
C ASP A 166 -16.30 6.85 12.94
N VAL A 167 -15.04 6.49 12.63
CA VAL A 167 -14.20 5.64 13.50
C VAL A 167 -13.09 6.50 14.14
N ASP A 168 -13.04 6.53 15.47
CA ASP A 168 -11.90 7.09 16.20
C ASP A 168 -10.71 6.13 16.16
N THR A 169 -9.58 6.61 15.63
CA THR A 169 -8.39 5.80 15.36
C THR A 169 -7.23 6.10 16.30
N ASP A 170 -7.33 7.07 17.20
CA ASP A 170 -6.20 7.49 18.05
C ASP A 170 -5.68 6.34 18.91
N ALA A 171 -6.61 5.64 19.57
CA ALA A 171 -6.29 4.45 20.37
C ALA A 171 -5.73 3.30 19.52
N LEU A 172 -6.19 3.14 18.27
CA LEU A 172 -5.73 2.10 17.34
C LEU A 172 -4.28 2.33 16.91
N VAL A 173 -3.94 3.56 16.53
CA VAL A 173 -2.59 3.93 16.11
C VAL A 173 -1.59 3.68 17.24
N TRP A 174 -1.94 4.06 18.46
CA TRP A 174 -1.10 3.79 19.63
C TRP A 174 -0.93 2.28 19.89
N GLN A 175 -2.01 1.51 19.78
CA GLN A 175 -1.97 0.07 20.02
C GLN A 175 -1.06 -0.67 19.02
N HIS A 176 -1.19 -0.37 17.72
CA HIS A 176 -0.57 -1.16 16.66
C HIS A 176 0.89 -0.80 16.39
N THR A 177 1.30 0.42 16.70
CA THR A 177 2.72 0.82 16.67
C THR A 177 3.57 0.07 17.71
N ARG A 178 2.97 -0.40 18.81
CA ARG A 178 3.67 -1.16 19.87
C ARG A 178 3.55 -2.68 19.75
N ARG A 179 2.46 -3.20 19.19
CA ARG A 179 2.11 -4.63 19.21
C ARG A 179 2.40 -5.41 17.92
N GLY A 180 2.95 -4.78 16.88
CA GLY A 180 3.24 -5.46 15.60
C GLY A 180 4.16 -6.69 15.78
N ARG A 181 3.71 -7.84 15.26
CA ARG A 181 4.45 -9.12 15.27
C ARG A 181 5.59 -9.05 14.25
N GLY A 182 6.81 -8.84 14.74
CA GLY A 182 8.01 -8.86 13.91
C GLY A 182 8.21 -7.64 12.99
N TRP A 183 9.40 -7.57 12.38
CA TRP A 183 9.86 -6.40 11.63
C TRP A 183 9.02 -6.11 10.38
N ARG A 184 8.68 -7.12 9.57
CA ARG A 184 7.90 -6.96 8.33
C ARG A 184 6.51 -6.36 8.58
N SER A 185 5.83 -6.85 9.62
CA SER A 185 4.51 -6.35 10.03
C SER A 185 4.55 -4.88 10.46
N ARG A 186 5.55 -4.53 11.28
CA ARG A 186 5.76 -3.15 11.73
C ARG A 186 6.05 -2.23 10.55
N ARG A 187 6.92 -2.63 9.63
CA ARG A 187 7.22 -1.85 8.40
C ARG A 187 5.94 -1.57 7.61
N LYS A 188 5.12 -2.59 7.36
CA LYS A 188 3.87 -2.42 6.60
C LYS A 188 2.83 -1.60 7.36
N THR A 189 2.71 -1.78 8.67
CA THR A 189 1.83 -0.97 9.54
C THR A 189 2.20 0.50 9.45
N ASN A 190 3.48 0.84 9.55
CA ASN A 190 3.89 2.22 9.45
C ASN A 190 3.73 2.78 8.03
N ARG A 191 3.93 1.99 6.97
CA ARG A 191 3.58 2.43 5.59
C ARG A 191 2.10 2.79 5.45
N VAL A 192 1.20 2.05 6.11
CA VAL A 192 -0.24 2.40 6.13
C VAL A 192 -0.48 3.70 6.91
N LEU A 193 0.14 3.87 8.08
CA LEU A 193 0.01 5.11 8.87
C LEU A 193 0.60 6.32 8.15
N ALA A 194 1.73 6.14 7.46
CA ALA A 194 2.39 7.13 6.63
C ALA A 194 1.47 7.61 5.50
N TRP A 195 0.93 6.65 4.76
CA TRP A 195 -0.04 6.89 3.70
C TRP A 195 -1.26 7.64 4.24
N ALA A 196 -1.83 7.19 5.35
CA ALA A 196 -3.02 7.82 5.93
C ALA A 196 -2.79 9.28 6.32
N ARG A 197 -1.62 9.63 6.86
CA ARG A 197 -1.27 11.03 7.17
C ARG A 197 -1.12 11.88 5.92
N ARG A 198 -0.37 11.39 4.93
CA ARG A 198 -0.13 12.10 3.67
C ARG A 198 -1.41 12.51 2.96
N HIS A 199 -2.45 11.69 3.10
CA HIS A 199 -3.76 11.88 2.48
C HIS A 199 -4.84 12.38 3.46
N GLY A 200 -4.45 12.87 4.63
CA GLY A 200 -5.36 13.52 5.58
C GLY A 200 -6.35 12.60 6.32
N TYR A 201 -6.20 11.29 6.23
CA TYR A 201 -7.02 10.29 6.95
C TYR A 201 -6.62 10.10 8.41
N LEU A 202 -5.40 10.50 8.76
CA LEU A 202 -4.91 10.47 10.13
C LEU A 202 -4.37 11.84 10.50
N ALA A 203 -4.89 12.40 11.59
CA ALA A 203 -4.42 13.68 12.11
C ALA A 203 -2.91 13.66 12.38
N GLU A 204 -2.24 14.78 12.06
CA GLU A 204 -0.84 14.97 12.40
C GLU A 204 -0.69 14.99 13.92
N PRO A 205 0.12 14.11 14.53
CA PRO A 205 0.45 14.28 15.94
C PRO A 205 1.27 15.58 16.11
N LEU A 206 1.25 16.16 17.31
CA LEU A 206 1.88 17.48 17.55
C LEU A 206 3.43 17.47 17.49
N VAL A 207 4.11 16.33 17.76
CA VAL A 207 5.60 16.25 17.80
C VAL A 207 6.20 15.00 17.15
N CYS A 208 7.05 15.11 16.11
CA CYS A 208 7.60 13.96 15.35
C CYS A 208 8.40 13.00 16.24
N GLY A 209 7.94 11.75 16.33
CA GLY A 209 8.64 10.68 17.07
C GLY A 209 9.99 10.27 16.44
N CYS A 210 10.27 10.72 15.21
CA CYS A 210 11.53 10.50 14.52
C CYS A 210 12.74 11.17 15.19
N ARG A 211 12.52 12.23 15.99
CA ARG A 211 13.58 13.00 16.66
C ARG A 211 14.63 13.59 15.71
N HIS A 212 14.23 13.91 14.47
CA HIS A 212 15.13 14.48 13.45
C HIS A 212 15.91 15.69 13.97
N GLU A 213 15.25 16.57 14.72
CA GLU A 213 15.84 17.78 15.33
C GLU A 213 16.82 17.54 16.48
N ARG A 214 16.88 16.31 17.01
CA ARG A 214 17.67 16.00 18.22
C ARG A 214 18.87 15.12 17.94
N LEU A 215 19.07 14.74 16.69
CA LEU A 215 20.13 13.85 16.26
C LEU A 215 20.96 14.56 15.20
N GLU A 216 22.19 14.12 15.03
CA GLU A 216 23.13 14.66 14.06
C GLU A 216 23.88 13.51 13.39
N ALA A 217 24.56 13.80 12.28
CA ALA A 217 25.47 12.85 11.65
C ALA A 217 26.61 12.50 12.62
N PRO A 218 27.03 11.22 12.72
CA PRO A 218 28.09 10.84 13.62
C PRO A 218 29.44 11.37 13.10
N GLY A 219 30.22 12.00 13.97
CA GLY A 219 31.62 12.32 13.76
C GLY A 219 32.58 11.20 14.21
N ALA A 220 32.10 10.28 15.06
CA ALA A 220 32.91 9.17 15.59
C ALA A 220 32.15 7.84 15.69
N ARG A 221 32.88 6.71 15.77
CA ARG A 221 32.30 5.35 15.84
C ARG A 221 31.33 5.14 17.00
N TRP A 222 31.61 5.70 18.18
CA TRP A 222 30.74 5.55 19.35
C TRP A 222 29.39 6.27 19.16
N GLU A 223 29.35 7.35 18.38
CA GLU A 223 28.11 8.06 18.04
C GLU A 223 27.28 7.24 17.07
N ALA A 224 27.91 6.58 16.09
CA ALA A 224 27.24 5.63 15.21
C ALA A 224 26.62 4.47 15.97
N ALA A 225 27.29 3.93 17.00
CA ALA A 225 26.72 2.88 17.86
C ALA A 225 25.46 3.37 18.61
N ARG A 226 25.49 4.60 19.14
CA ARG A 226 24.32 5.24 19.76
C ARG A 226 23.17 5.41 18.78
N LEU A 227 23.47 5.80 17.54
CA LEU A 227 22.48 5.94 16.47
C LEU A 227 21.91 4.60 16.04
N ALA A 228 22.71 3.54 15.95
CA ALA A 228 22.25 2.19 15.62
C ALA A 228 21.18 1.68 16.60
N ALA A 229 21.36 1.93 17.90
CA ALA A 229 20.37 1.58 18.92
C ALA A 229 19.03 2.32 18.73
N ASN A 230 19.06 3.55 18.20
CA ASN A 230 17.86 4.31 17.85
C ASN A 230 17.29 3.94 16.48
N TRP A 231 18.13 3.47 15.56
CA TRP A 231 17.75 3.18 14.19
C TRP A 231 16.62 2.17 14.10
N THR A 232 16.66 1.09 14.90
CA THR A 232 15.57 0.09 14.94
C THR A 232 14.23 0.68 15.37
N ARG A 233 14.24 1.75 16.18
CA ARG A 233 13.04 2.45 16.65
C ARG A 233 12.52 3.45 15.61
N ILE A 234 13.43 4.12 14.88
CA ILE A 234 13.08 5.17 13.93
C ILE A 234 12.75 4.58 12.56
N LEU A 235 13.48 3.56 12.09
CA LEU A 235 13.32 2.93 10.77
C LEU A 235 11.87 2.61 10.39
N PRO A 236 11.00 2.11 11.30
CA PRO A 236 9.60 1.89 10.94
C PRO A 236 8.88 3.19 10.55
N LEU A 237 9.27 4.35 11.06
CA LEU A 237 8.70 5.67 10.73
C LEU A 237 9.19 6.24 9.39
N LEU A 238 10.11 5.56 8.72
CA LEU A 238 10.82 6.06 7.55
C LEU A 238 10.40 5.29 6.28
N ASP A 239 10.07 6.04 5.24
CA ASP A 239 9.86 5.53 3.89
C ASP A 239 11.18 5.58 3.11
N GLU A 240 11.49 4.52 2.38
CA GLU A 240 12.69 4.46 1.56
C GLU A 240 12.53 5.35 0.32
N VAL A 241 13.49 6.23 0.07
CA VAL A 241 13.49 7.18 -1.05
C VAL A 241 14.45 6.75 -2.14
N ALA A 242 15.67 6.39 -1.75
CA ALA A 242 16.73 5.96 -2.64
C ALA A 242 17.65 4.97 -1.92
N VAL A 243 18.17 3.98 -2.63
CA VAL A 243 19.09 2.98 -2.05
C VAL A 243 20.25 2.76 -3.00
N ASP A 244 21.45 2.71 -2.44
CA ASP A 244 22.64 2.24 -3.11
C ASP A 244 23.13 0.97 -2.39
N PRO A 245 22.77 -0.23 -2.90
CA PRO A 245 23.16 -1.48 -2.28
C PRO A 245 24.65 -1.81 -2.47
N ALA A 246 25.36 -1.15 -3.39
CA ALA A 246 26.79 -1.36 -3.57
C ALA A 246 27.61 -0.61 -2.51
N ARG A 247 27.12 0.57 -2.08
CA ARG A 247 27.75 1.39 -1.02
C ARG A 247 27.13 1.20 0.37
N TRP A 248 26.11 0.35 0.48
CA TRP A 248 25.31 0.13 1.69
C TRP A 248 24.62 1.39 2.25
N LEU A 249 24.47 2.40 1.40
CA LEU A 249 23.82 3.66 1.70
C LEU A 249 22.35 3.62 1.31
N ALA A 250 21.52 4.35 2.03
CA ALA A 250 20.14 4.60 1.63
C ALA A 250 19.66 5.94 2.18
N VAL A 251 18.78 6.59 1.44
CA VAL A 251 18.05 7.76 1.91
C VAL A 251 16.62 7.36 2.21
N TYR A 252 16.15 7.79 3.36
CA TYR A 252 14.78 7.63 3.80
C TYR A 252 14.14 8.99 4.06
N ARG A 253 12.82 9.04 3.97
CA ARG A 253 12.00 10.19 4.34
C ARG A 253 11.15 9.81 5.53
N CYS A 254 11.17 10.62 6.58
CA CYS A 254 10.22 10.43 7.64
C CYS A 254 8.81 10.63 7.08
N SER A 255 7.97 9.62 7.21
CA SER A 255 6.57 9.65 6.78
C SER A 255 5.70 10.71 7.47
N ARG A 256 6.29 11.45 8.41
CA ARG A 256 5.60 12.39 9.27
C ARG A 256 6.11 13.83 9.12
N CYS A 257 7.36 14.10 9.45
CA CYS A 257 7.91 15.45 9.29
C CYS A 257 8.51 15.69 7.90
N GLU A 258 8.43 14.72 7.00
CA GLU A 258 9.01 14.72 5.65
C GLU A 258 10.52 14.94 5.56
N ARG A 259 11.20 15.06 6.71
CA ARG A 259 12.64 15.25 6.75
C ARG A 259 13.39 13.97 6.43
N LEU A 260 14.55 14.15 5.82
CA LEU A 260 15.34 13.07 5.28
C LEU A 260 16.32 12.51 6.32
N TRP A 261 16.55 11.20 6.20
CA TRP A 261 17.49 10.42 6.97
C TRP A 261 18.39 9.67 6.01
N ALA A 262 19.69 9.63 6.29
CA ALA A 262 20.58 8.66 5.67
C ALA A 262 20.67 7.42 6.55
N ARG A 263 20.80 6.27 5.91
CA ARG A 263 21.28 5.02 6.50
C ARG A 263 22.67 4.76 5.96
N ASP A 264 23.56 4.40 6.87
CA ASP A 264 24.93 4.03 6.56
C ASP A 264 25.30 2.78 7.36
N THR A 265 26.35 2.09 6.92
CA THR A 265 26.85 0.87 7.57
C THR A 265 28.36 0.93 7.66
N VAL A 266 28.88 0.77 8.88
CA VAL A 266 30.32 0.59 9.11
C VAL A 266 30.59 -0.88 9.34
N SER A 267 31.53 -1.45 8.58
CA SER A 267 31.98 -2.83 8.75
C SER A 267 33.35 -2.87 9.41
N SER A 268 33.55 -3.83 10.32
CA SER A 268 34.88 -4.20 10.82
C SER A 268 35.49 -5.38 10.05
N GLY A 269 34.79 -5.92 9.05
CA GLY A 269 35.10 -7.20 8.41
C GLY A 269 34.68 -8.42 9.24
N HIS A 270 34.25 -8.24 10.50
CA HIS A 270 33.71 -9.31 11.36
C HIS A 270 32.28 -9.03 11.82
N ALA A 271 31.89 -7.76 11.85
CA ALA A 271 30.53 -7.32 12.18
C ALA A 271 30.19 -6.03 11.43
N ASP A 272 28.91 -5.88 11.10
CA ASP A 272 28.36 -4.71 10.45
C ASP A 272 27.48 -3.92 11.43
N LEU A 273 27.70 -2.62 11.51
CA LEU A 273 26.91 -1.69 12.29
C LEU A 273 26.12 -0.78 11.36
N THR A 274 24.82 -1.05 11.21
CA THR A 274 23.90 -0.18 10.48
C THR A 274 23.28 0.85 11.41
N TYR A 275 23.34 2.11 11.02
CA TYR A 275 22.76 3.24 11.74
C TYR A 275 22.14 4.23 10.76
N GLY A 276 21.41 5.21 11.27
CA GLY A 276 20.97 6.32 10.44
C GLY A 276 20.94 7.64 11.19
N TYR A 277 21.04 8.71 10.42
CA TYR A 277 21.23 10.07 10.88
C TYR A 277 20.47 11.06 9.98
N PRO A 278 20.07 12.23 10.51
CA PRO A 278 19.37 13.22 9.73
C PRO A 278 20.27 13.82 8.65
N ILE A 279 19.69 14.10 7.49
CA ILE A 279 20.33 14.85 6.40
C ILE A 279 19.44 16.02 5.98
N ALA A 280 20.07 17.08 5.49
CA ALA A 280 19.40 18.24 4.92
C ALA A 280 19.77 18.36 3.43
N THR A 281 18.82 18.02 2.56
CA THR A 281 18.96 18.11 1.11
C THR A 281 17.57 18.16 0.48
N ASP A 282 17.46 18.82 -0.67
CA ASP A 282 16.30 18.85 -1.56
C ASP A 282 16.39 17.78 -2.66
N ASP A 283 17.58 17.27 -2.96
CA ASP A 283 17.86 16.18 -3.91
C ASP A 283 18.41 14.92 -3.20
N PRO A 284 17.52 14.01 -2.73
CA PRO A 284 17.90 12.74 -2.15
C PRO A 284 18.80 11.87 -3.05
N ALA A 285 18.56 11.91 -4.37
CA ALA A 285 19.27 11.08 -5.32
C ALA A 285 20.68 11.61 -5.58
N GLY A 286 20.81 12.92 -5.80
CA GLY A 286 22.09 13.60 -5.91
C GLY A 286 22.91 13.50 -4.61
N TRP A 287 22.27 13.65 -3.45
CA TRP A 287 22.94 13.42 -2.17
C TRP A 287 23.49 11.99 -2.09
N LEU A 288 22.67 10.99 -2.41
CA LEU A 288 23.10 9.59 -2.38
C LEU A 288 24.24 9.34 -3.38
N ALA A 289 24.19 9.92 -4.58
CA ALA A 289 25.26 9.81 -5.57
C ALA A 289 26.58 10.41 -5.06
N ALA A 290 26.54 11.60 -4.45
CA ALA A 290 27.73 12.31 -3.96
C ALA A 290 28.28 11.77 -2.63
N ALA A 291 27.43 11.16 -1.80
CA ALA A 291 27.80 10.69 -0.47
C ALA A 291 28.87 9.60 -0.53
N ARG A 292 29.79 9.63 0.44
CA ARG A 292 30.74 8.55 0.69
C ARG A 292 30.33 7.84 1.98
N PRO A 293 30.45 6.49 2.05
CA PRO A 293 30.27 5.78 3.32
C PRO A 293 31.16 6.40 4.39
N ASN A 294 30.62 6.62 5.58
CA ASN A 294 31.38 7.22 6.66
C ASN A 294 32.48 6.27 7.12
N ASN A 295 33.72 6.59 6.77
CA ASN A 295 34.91 5.94 7.31
C ASN A 295 35.22 6.51 8.71
N LEU A 296 34.32 6.26 9.66
CA LEU A 296 34.50 6.69 11.05
C LEU A 296 35.74 5.99 11.63
N ARG A 297 36.68 6.79 12.12
CA ARG A 297 37.87 6.31 12.84
C ARG A 297 37.53 5.99 14.29
#